data_AF-A0A913WQD1-F1
#
_entry.id   AF-A0A913WQD1-F1
#
_cell.length_a   1.000
_cell.length_b   1.000
_cell.length_c   1.000
_cell.angle_alpha   90.00
_cell.angle_beta   90.00
_cell.angle_gamma   90.00
#
_symmetry.space_group_name_H-M   'P 1'
#
loop_
_entity.id
_entity.type
_entity.pdbx_description
1 polymer ?
#
loop_
_entity_poly.entity_id
_entity_poly.type
_entity_poly.pdbx_seq_one_letter_code
_entity_poly.pdbx_strand_id
1 'polypeptide(L)'
;MDRFSWCSGSNLSVFPGETGVHQQEGVRIYDGENKTTFENGLLKLTTHRILWDDVNQQDRAIDLPLSLVTRIEEQGAGFMSSAKISVYLHPPPSNKEPGPSVSSPFTFIRFSFKSGGQSEFYGKLKEQLNKKAWLQSSAIPGKAPVKGRQ
;
A
#
# COMPACT_ATOMS: atom_id res chain seq x y z
N MET A 1 -5.54 8.92 -6.07
CA MET A 1 -6.41 8.31 -5.02
C MET A 1 -7.37 7.28 -5.57
N ASP A 2 -7.74 7.37 -6.83
CA ASP A 2 -8.51 6.41 -7.65
C ASP A 2 -7.94 4.99 -7.73
N ARG A 3 -6.75 4.70 -7.18
CA ARG A 3 -6.16 3.34 -7.11
C ARG A 3 -6.37 2.65 -5.76
N PHE A 4 -6.89 3.34 -4.75
CA PHE A 4 -7.27 2.71 -3.47
C PHE A 4 -8.63 2.06 -3.55
N SER A 5 -8.81 0.92 -2.90
CA SER A 5 -10.10 0.26 -2.72
C SER A 5 -10.54 0.31 -1.26
N TRP A 6 -11.84 0.26 -0.99
CA TRP A 6 -12.36 0.14 0.37
C TRP A 6 -12.09 -1.27 0.94
N CYS A 7 -11.63 -1.31 2.18
CA CYS A 7 -11.46 -2.53 2.97
C CYS A 7 -12.51 -2.56 4.08
N SER A 8 -13.19 -3.70 4.23
CA SER A 8 -14.03 -4.02 5.41
C SER A 8 -13.39 -5.18 6.20
N GLY A 9 -13.89 -5.48 7.40
CA GLY A 9 -13.30 -6.37 8.41
C GLY A 9 -12.64 -7.67 7.91
N SER A 10 -13.18 -8.34 6.89
CA SER A 10 -12.57 -9.55 6.30
C SER A 10 -11.33 -9.29 5.43
N ASN A 11 -11.16 -8.09 4.90
CA ASN A 11 -10.02 -7.68 4.07
C ASN A 11 -8.93 -6.94 4.87
N LEU A 12 -9.21 -6.60 6.12
CA LEU A 12 -8.23 -6.12 7.11
C LEU A 12 -7.34 -7.26 7.62
N SER A 13 -7.82 -8.51 7.55
CA SER A 13 -6.97 -9.66 7.82
C SER A 13 -6.00 -9.89 6.66
N VAL A 14 -4.80 -10.33 7.03
CA VAL A 14 -3.78 -10.79 6.09
C VAL A 14 -4.35 -11.98 5.31
N PHE A 15 -4.44 -11.87 3.98
CA PHE A 15 -4.93 -12.97 3.14
C PHE A 15 -3.97 -14.18 3.19
N PRO A 16 -4.44 -15.41 2.88
CA PRO A 16 -3.54 -16.56 2.75
C PRO A 16 -2.38 -16.27 1.78
N GLY A 17 -1.14 -16.45 2.25
CA GLY A 17 0.08 -16.12 1.48
C GLY A 17 0.54 -14.65 1.58
N GLU A 18 -0.29 -13.77 2.13
CA GLU A 18 0.12 -12.44 2.58
C GLU A 18 0.70 -12.54 3.99
N THR A 19 1.60 -11.64 4.38
CA THR A 19 2.07 -11.51 5.78
C THR A 19 2.24 -10.04 6.15
N GLY A 20 1.96 -9.70 7.41
CA GLY A 20 2.22 -8.36 7.95
C GLY A 20 3.72 -8.11 8.10
N VAL A 21 4.18 -6.93 7.68
CA VAL A 21 5.61 -6.56 7.64
C VAL A 21 5.91 -5.47 8.65
N HIS A 22 5.11 -4.40 8.66
CA HIS A 22 5.34 -3.23 9.51
C HIS A 22 4.08 -2.39 9.64
N GLN A 23 3.98 -1.53 10.65
CA GLN A 23 2.86 -0.62 10.83
C GLN A 23 3.30 0.70 11.48
N GLN A 24 2.65 1.79 11.12
CA GLN A 24 2.96 3.13 11.62
C GLN A 24 1.68 3.96 11.81
N GLU A 25 1.48 4.49 13.02
CA GLU A 25 0.40 5.42 13.35
C GLU A 25 0.71 6.86 12.95
N GLY A 26 -0.33 7.71 12.96
CA GLY A 26 -0.17 9.15 12.71
C GLY A 26 0.09 9.48 11.24
N VAL A 27 -0.39 8.63 10.32
CA VAL A 27 -0.17 8.81 8.89
C VAL A 27 -1.36 9.46 8.21
N ARG A 28 -1.11 10.52 7.44
CA ARG A 28 -2.07 11.18 6.54
C ARG A 28 -1.84 10.78 5.08
N ILE A 29 -2.91 10.72 4.30
CA ILE A 29 -2.83 10.50 2.85
C ILE A 29 -3.09 11.80 2.06
N TYR A 30 -2.32 12.00 1.01
CA TYR A 30 -2.52 13.04 0.00
C TYR A 30 -2.84 12.40 -1.36
N ASP A 31 -3.68 13.07 -2.15
CA ASP A 31 -3.86 12.78 -3.57
C ASP A 31 -2.96 13.70 -4.39
N GLY A 32 -1.82 13.20 -4.85
CA GLY A 32 -0.76 14.05 -5.38
C GLY A 32 -0.32 15.10 -4.36
N GLU A 33 -0.65 16.35 -4.64
CA GLU A 33 -0.35 17.49 -3.77
C GLU A 33 -1.51 17.90 -2.87
N ASN A 34 -2.71 17.38 -3.15
CA ASN A 34 -3.93 17.75 -2.46
C ASN A 34 -4.09 16.97 -1.16
N LYS A 35 -4.42 17.69 -0.08
CA LYS A 35 -4.81 17.06 1.18
C LYS A 35 -6.11 16.29 0.98
N THR A 36 -6.18 15.07 1.50
CA THR A 36 -7.43 14.32 1.59
C THR A 36 -8.02 14.43 2.99
N THR A 37 -9.22 13.89 3.16
CA THR A 37 -9.87 13.72 4.48
C THR A 37 -9.29 12.56 5.30
N PHE A 38 -8.32 11.80 4.79
CA PHE A 38 -7.69 10.66 5.48
C PHE A 38 -6.49 11.17 6.29
N GLU A 39 -6.77 11.70 7.49
CA GLU A 39 -5.82 12.58 8.18
C GLU A 39 -4.97 11.93 9.28
N ASN A 40 -5.48 10.86 9.90
CA ASN A 40 -4.86 10.21 11.05
C ASN A 40 -5.20 8.73 11.08
N GLY A 41 -4.43 7.92 10.35
CA GLY A 41 -4.63 6.48 10.30
C GLY A 41 -3.40 5.68 10.68
N LEU A 42 -3.65 4.40 10.91
CA LEU A 42 -2.65 3.36 11.06
C LEU A 42 -2.32 2.81 9.66
N LEU A 43 -1.12 3.14 9.18
CA LEU A 43 -0.60 2.63 7.91
C LEU A 43 0.06 1.27 8.14
N LYS A 44 -0.49 0.21 7.55
CA LYS A 44 0.01 -1.17 7.64
C LYS A 44 0.65 -1.56 6.31
N LEU A 45 1.84 -2.12 6.37
CA LEU A 45 2.53 -2.72 5.23
C LEU A 45 2.47 -4.24 5.34
N THR A 46 2.06 -4.88 4.26
CA THR A 46 2.15 -6.34 4.08
C THR A 46 3.11 -6.67 2.95
N THR A 47 3.30 -7.96 2.69
CA THR A 47 4.03 -8.45 1.51
C THR A 47 3.33 -8.15 0.18
N HIS A 48 2.03 -7.78 0.20
CA HIS A 48 1.22 -7.60 -1.01
C HIS A 48 0.61 -6.19 -1.15
N ARG A 49 0.37 -5.49 -0.05
CA ARG A 49 -0.49 -4.29 -0.01
C ARG A 49 0.00 -3.28 1.02
N ILE A 50 -0.40 -2.03 0.82
CA ILE A 50 -0.40 -1.00 1.85
C ILE A 50 -1.86 -0.81 2.26
N LEU A 51 -2.14 -0.94 3.55
CA LEU A 51 -3.46 -0.65 4.12
C LEU A 51 -3.38 0.61 4.97
N TRP A 52 -4.45 1.38 4.97
CA TRP A 52 -4.62 2.52 5.85
C TRP A 52 -5.97 2.37 6.54
N ASP A 53 -5.96 2.51 7.86
CA ASP A 53 -7.11 2.28 8.74
C ASP A 53 -7.33 3.53 9.59
N ASP A 54 -8.52 4.13 9.55
CA ASP A 54 -8.80 5.36 10.29
C ASP A 54 -8.86 5.06 11.79
N VAL A 55 -8.04 5.74 12.59
CA VAL A 55 -7.99 5.52 14.04
C VAL A 55 -9.27 6.01 14.72
N ASN A 56 -9.97 6.97 14.12
CA ASN A 56 -11.15 7.62 14.73
C ASN A 56 -12.48 7.14 14.14
N GLN A 57 -12.48 6.52 12.96
CA GLN A 57 -13.68 6.12 12.26
C GLN A 57 -13.66 4.62 11.97
N GLN A 58 -14.51 3.87 12.66
CA GLN A 58 -14.71 2.45 12.37
C GLN A 58 -15.12 2.25 10.90
N ASP A 59 -14.65 1.15 10.30
CA ASP A 59 -14.91 0.74 8.91
C ASP A 59 -14.45 1.72 7.82
N ARG A 60 -13.55 2.66 8.15
CA ARG A 60 -12.92 3.54 7.17
C ARG A 60 -11.50 3.10 6.87
N ALA A 61 -11.38 1.91 6.30
CA ALA A 61 -10.11 1.36 5.85
C ALA A 61 -10.01 1.32 4.32
N ILE A 62 -8.83 1.57 3.79
CA ILE A 62 -8.53 1.48 2.36
C ILE A 62 -7.22 0.74 2.12
N ASP A 63 -7.11 0.05 0.98
CA ASP A 63 -5.88 -0.63 0.59
C ASP A 63 -5.41 -0.28 -0.83
N LEU A 64 -4.11 -0.44 -1.02
CA LEU A 64 -3.39 -0.20 -2.26
C LEU A 64 -2.46 -1.39 -2.53
N PRO A 65 -2.68 -2.15 -3.61
CA PRO A 65 -1.78 -3.23 -4.00
C PRO A 65 -0.37 -2.73 -4.33
N LEU A 66 0.66 -3.41 -3.80
CA LEU A 66 2.06 -3.11 -4.10
C LEU A 66 2.41 -3.36 -5.57
N SER A 67 1.67 -4.22 -6.27
CA SER A 67 1.80 -4.46 -7.70
C SER A 67 1.52 -3.22 -8.56
N LEU A 68 0.77 -2.24 -8.05
CA LEU A 68 0.50 -0.98 -8.75
C LEU A 68 1.61 0.05 -8.56
N VAL A 69 2.53 -0.16 -7.63
CA VAL A 69 3.59 0.81 -7.30
C VAL A 69 4.70 0.74 -8.35
N THR A 70 4.92 1.83 -9.06
CA THR A 70 6.01 1.97 -10.03
C THR A 70 7.28 2.47 -9.39
N ARG A 71 7.16 3.41 -8.45
CA ARG A 71 8.30 4.10 -7.84
C ARG A 71 7.90 4.68 -6.51
N ILE A 72 8.87 4.80 -5.62
CA ILE A 72 8.73 5.48 -4.33
C ILE A 72 9.82 6.54 -4.19
N GLU A 73 9.50 7.63 -3.50
CA GLU A 73 10.44 8.66 -3.10
C GLU A 73 10.27 9.01 -1.64
N GLU A 74 11.41 9.22 -0.97
CA GLU A 74 11.48 9.73 0.38
C GLU A 74 11.64 11.25 0.35
N GLN A 75 10.82 11.94 1.13
CA GLN A 75 10.94 13.37 1.40
C GLN A 75 11.10 13.53 2.92
N GLY A 76 12.29 13.94 3.35
CA GLY A 76 12.56 14.21 4.76
C GLY A 76 11.67 15.31 5.34
N ALA A 77 11.61 15.36 6.68
CA ALA A 77 10.93 16.46 7.36
C ALA A 77 11.69 17.78 7.13
N GLY A 78 10.95 18.86 6.93
CA GLY A 78 11.47 20.22 6.84
C GLY A 78 10.88 21.10 7.95
N PHE A 79 11.34 22.35 8.05
CA PHE A 79 10.98 23.29 9.12
C PHE A 79 9.46 23.44 9.36
N MET A 80 8.63 23.23 8.34
CA MET A 80 7.16 23.38 8.43
C MET A 80 6.38 22.16 7.91
N SER A 81 7.05 21.05 7.59
CA SER A 81 6.38 19.92 6.97
C SER A 81 6.90 18.59 7.50
N SER A 82 5.98 17.71 7.86
CA SER A 82 6.26 16.32 8.21
C SER A 82 6.97 15.59 7.05
N ALA A 83 7.76 14.58 7.40
CA ALA A 83 8.35 13.66 6.44
C ALA A 83 7.26 12.94 5.64
N LYS A 84 7.53 12.65 4.37
CA LYS A 84 6.58 12.02 3.46
C LYS A 84 7.24 10.94 2.62
N ILE A 85 6.42 9.97 2.22
CA ILE A 85 6.75 9.03 1.16
C ILE A 85 5.79 9.31 0.00
N SER A 86 6.33 9.67 -1.16
CA SER A 86 5.56 9.74 -2.40
C SER A 86 5.56 8.35 -3.05
N VAL A 87 4.38 7.86 -3.43
CA VAL A 87 4.21 6.56 -4.09
C VAL A 87 3.57 6.81 -5.46
N TYR A 88 4.34 6.54 -6.51
CA TYR A 88 3.92 6.66 -7.90
C TYR A 88 3.29 5.34 -8.36
N LEU A 89 2.21 5.45 -9.14
CA LEU A 89 1.31 4.35 -9.42
C LEU A 89 1.06 4.20 -10.91
N HIS A 90 0.92 2.95 -11.35
CA HIS A 90 0.29 2.64 -12.63
C HIS A 90 -1.17 3.18 -12.68
N PRO A 91 -1.73 3.37 -13.88
CA PRO A 91 -3.15 3.68 -14.04
C PRO A 91 -4.05 2.69 -13.28
N PRO A 92 -5.26 3.11 -12.85
CA PRO A 92 -6.17 2.22 -12.15
C PRO A 92 -6.56 1.04 -13.06
N PRO A 93 -6.60 -0.20 -12.54
CA PRO A 93 -7.05 -1.34 -13.33
C PRO A 93 -8.54 -1.21 -13.66
N SER A 94 -8.95 -1.73 -14.82
CA SER A 94 -10.33 -1.58 -15.33
C SER A 94 -11.40 -2.26 -14.47
N ASN A 95 -11.02 -3.30 -13.71
CA ASN A 95 -11.88 -4.11 -12.86
C ASN A 95 -11.65 -3.83 -11.36
N LYS A 96 -11.26 -2.60 -11.03
CA LYS A 96 -10.95 -2.21 -9.66
C LYS A 96 -12.22 -2.15 -8.79
N GLU A 97 -12.11 -2.65 -7.57
CA GLU A 97 -13.12 -2.45 -6.53
C GLU A 97 -13.39 -0.96 -6.22
N PRO A 98 -14.58 -0.62 -5.71
CA PRO A 98 -14.91 0.74 -5.30
C PRO A 98 -13.93 1.29 -4.27
N GLY A 99 -13.66 2.59 -4.38
CA GLY A 99 -12.69 3.28 -3.53
C GLY A 99 -13.13 4.69 -3.16
N PRO A 100 -12.28 5.42 -2.43
CA PRO A 100 -12.60 6.76 -1.93
C PRO A 100 -12.67 7.83 -3.02
N SER A 101 -12.16 7.56 -4.21
CA SER A 101 -12.30 8.43 -5.37
C SER A 101 -12.51 7.60 -6.65
N VAL A 102 -13.35 8.11 -7.55
CA VAL A 102 -13.59 7.55 -8.88
C VAL A 102 -12.51 7.94 -9.89
N SER A 103 -11.83 9.07 -9.66
CA SER A 103 -10.77 9.57 -10.56
C SER A 103 -9.76 10.42 -9.78
N SER A 104 -8.53 10.45 -10.25
CA SER A 104 -7.52 11.40 -9.78
C SER A 104 -6.76 11.97 -10.98
N PRO A 105 -6.46 13.28 -10.99
CA PRO A 105 -5.58 13.85 -12.00
C PRO A 105 -4.11 13.51 -11.76
N PHE A 106 -3.76 12.92 -10.61
CA PHE A 106 -2.38 12.64 -10.22
C PHE A 106 -2.02 11.17 -10.42
N THR A 107 -0.74 10.95 -10.74
CA THR A 107 -0.16 9.60 -10.88
C THR A 107 0.49 9.09 -9.60
N PHE A 108 0.43 9.86 -8.51
CA PHE A 108 1.05 9.51 -7.25
C PHE A 108 0.19 9.94 -6.06
N ILE A 109 0.47 9.33 -4.92
CA ILE A 109 -0.08 9.68 -3.60
C ILE A 109 1.06 9.99 -2.65
N ARG A 110 0.79 10.67 -1.53
CA ARG A 110 1.81 10.85 -0.48
C ARG A 110 1.29 10.36 0.87
N PHE A 111 2.11 9.58 1.57
CA PHE A 111 1.93 9.27 2.99
C PHE A 111 2.75 10.25 3.81
N SER A 112 2.10 11.02 4.68
CA SER A 112 2.76 12.01 5.55
C SER A 112 2.75 11.54 6.98
N PHE A 113 3.94 11.45 7.57
CA PHE A 113 4.20 10.82 8.85
C PHE A 113 4.31 11.87 9.95
N LYS A 114 3.24 12.05 10.73
CA LYS A 114 3.19 13.09 11.78
C LYS A 114 3.95 12.68 13.04
N SER A 115 4.08 11.38 13.29
CA SER A 115 4.64 10.81 14.53
C SER A 115 6.02 10.15 14.33
N GLY A 116 6.73 10.45 13.24
CA GLY A 116 7.98 9.78 12.89
C GLY A 116 7.78 8.44 12.17
N GLY A 117 8.81 7.59 12.15
CA GLY A 117 8.79 6.26 11.53
C GLY A 117 8.86 6.22 10.00
N GLN A 118 8.94 7.38 9.35
CA GLN A 118 8.94 7.49 7.88
C GLN A 118 10.08 6.71 7.22
N SER A 119 11.33 6.87 7.68
CA SER A 119 12.49 6.23 7.03
C SER A 119 12.51 4.72 7.24
N GLU A 120 12.06 4.24 8.39
CA GLU A 120 11.90 2.79 8.64
C GLU A 120 10.81 2.22 7.73
N PHE A 121 9.63 2.86 7.67
CA PHE A 121 8.56 2.45 6.78
C PHE A 121 9.01 2.44 5.32
N TYR A 122 9.74 3.47 4.88
CA TYR A 122 10.30 3.54 3.53
C TYR A 122 11.26 2.39 3.23
N GLY A 123 12.17 2.08 4.16
CA GLY A 123 13.10 0.97 4.03
C GLY A 123 12.38 -0.38 3.86
N LYS A 124 11.36 -0.63 4.70
CA LYS A 124 10.53 -1.85 4.63
C LYS A 124 9.71 -1.91 3.34
N LEU A 125 9.11 -0.79 2.92
CA LEU A 125 8.36 -0.71 1.67
C LEU A 125 9.26 -1.02 0.47
N LYS A 126 10.45 -0.40 0.41
CA LYS A 126 11.44 -0.65 -0.64
C LYS A 126 11.84 -2.13 -0.70
N GLU A 127 12.06 -2.75 0.45
CA GLU A 127 12.37 -4.17 0.56
C GLU A 127 11.24 -5.04 -0.03
N GLN A 128 9.98 -4.79 0.32
CA GLN A 128 8.84 -5.56 -0.22
C GLN A 128 8.65 -5.35 -1.72
N LEU A 129 8.85 -4.12 -2.21
CA LEU A 129 8.79 -3.82 -3.64
C LEU A 129 9.86 -4.54 -4.46
N ASN A 130 11.03 -4.80 -3.87
CA ASN A 130 12.09 -5.59 -4.49
C ASN A 130 11.78 -7.08 -4.47
N LYS A 131 11.20 -7.60 -3.37
CA LYS A 131 10.84 -9.01 -3.23
C LYS A 131 9.71 -9.43 -4.16
N LYS A 132 8.76 -8.54 -4.43
CA LYS A 132 7.59 -8.78 -5.30
C LYS A 132 6.88 -10.09 -4.94
N ALA A 133 6.64 -10.33 -3.65
CA ALA A 133 6.06 -11.58 -3.16
C ALA A 133 4.71 -11.92 -3.83
N TRP A 134 3.95 -10.90 -4.23
CA TRP A 134 2.70 -11.03 -4.98
C TRP A 134 2.83 -11.74 -6.34
N LEU A 135 4.04 -11.88 -6.91
CA LEU A 135 4.25 -12.67 -8.12
C LEU A 135 4.41 -14.18 -7.83
N GLN A 136 4.85 -14.52 -6.61
CA GLN A 136 5.16 -15.91 -6.23
C GLN A 136 3.89 -16.71 -5.88
N SER A 137 2.81 -16.04 -5.50
CA SER A 137 1.49 -16.66 -5.26
C SER A 137 0.84 -17.26 -6.53
N SER A 138 1.45 -17.09 -7.70
CA SER A 138 1.01 -17.68 -8.98
C SER A 138 1.51 -19.11 -9.22
N ALA A 139 2.42 -19.63 -8.38
CA ALA A 139 2.96 -20.98 -8.58
C ALA A 139 1.97 -22.02 -8.06
N ILE A 140 1.17 -22.57 -8.98
CA ILE A 140 0.41 -23.81 -8.75
C ILE A 140 1.42 -24.90 -8.30
N PRO A 141 1.28 -25.50 -7.11
CA PRO A 141 2.08 -26.66 -6.72
C PRO A 141 1.49 -27.88 -7.42
N GLY A 142 1.83 -28.10 -8.69
CA GLY A 142 1.16 -29.14 -9.46
C GLY A 142 1.67 -29.37 -10.86
N LYS A 143 2.98 -29.51 -11.05
CA LYS A 143 3.54 -30.31 -12.15
C LYS A 143 4.96 -30.74 -11.79
N ALA A 144 5.06 -31.83 -11.05
CA ALA A 144 6.30 -32.60 -11.03
C ALA A 144 6.60 -33.07 -12.46
N PRO A 145 7.85 -32.96 -12.95
CA PRO A 145 8.24 -33.61 -14.19
C PRO A 145 8.28 -35.11 -13.91
N VAL A 146 7.34 -35.86 -14.48
CA VAL A 146 7.45 -37.33 -14.53
C VAL A 146 8.68 -37.64 -15.40
N LYS A 147 9.79 -38.02 -14.77
CA LYS A 147 10.89 -38.69 -15.44
C LYS A 147 10.40 -40.07 -15.86
N GLY A 148 9.88 -40.17 -17.08
CA GLY A 148 9.76 -41.44 -17.79
C GLY A 148 11.16 -41.93 -18.13
N ARG A 149 11.61 -42.95 -17.40
CA ARG A 149 12.79 -43.75 -17.67
C ARG A 149 12.30 -45.05 -18.33
N GLN A 150 13.09 -45.52 -19.30
CA GLN A 150 12.94 -46.70 -20.17
C GLN A 150 12.15 -46.46 -21.45
#